data_AF-A0A838SI28-F1
#
_entry.id   AF-A0A838SI28-F1
#
_cell.length_a   1.000
_cell.length_b   1.000
_cell.length_c   1.000
_cell.angle_alpha   90.00
_cell.angle_beta   90.00
_cell.angle_gamma   90.00
#
_symmetry.space_group_name_H-M   'P 1'
#
loop_
_entity.id
_entity.type
_entity.pdbx_description
1 polymer ?
#
loop_
_entity_poly.entity_id
_entity_poly.type
_entity_poly.pdbx_seq_one_letter_code
_entity_poly.pdbx_strand_id
1 'polypeptide(L)'
;DSAIPIKDPDVAAIHFSPVEDKHSPMIDFAELDYQHPLTLAQRLSLTSEVLQNLSQEHLDQLYARLTAGSLPDGEFQGEAFLPQHHRKHLTRVWQILGLVVSSQTENIYRRLEGRWMDLWQGKVFDRQKKFLQNRVDLKLAHDIAPLMGEQFTHALRTLPKDALLFPAKMYCGQSKLDSRRESIILDYAYNDDLQQYYRKGIDEIVDRNGLHIRDEIRMIHPGLYLGRVYLGKVFLVNFMVMNAKLTKIWEEQVMERERSSTTQTSFQEDCWTGASYNK
;
A
#
# COMPACT_ATOMS: atom_id res chain seq x y z
N ASP A 1 20.99 -22.59 -23.96
CA ASP A 1 20.76 -21.14 -23.92
C ASP A 1 19.72 -20.70 -24.94
N SER A 2 18.47 -20.63 -24.50
CA SER A 2 17.38 -19.97 -25.21
C SER A 2 16.33 -19.61 -24.17
N ALA A 3 16.61 -18.55 -23.41
CA ALA A 3 15.60 -17.90 -22.59
C ALA A 3 14.51 -17.39 -23.53
N ILE A 4 13.29 -17.89 -23.37
CA ILE A 4 12.11 -17.33 -24.02
C ILE A 4 12.01 -15.88 -23.51
N PRO A 5 12.07 -14.87 -24.37
CA PRO A 5 11.90 -13.49 -23.92
C PRO A 5 10.46 -13.36 -23.44
N ILE A 6 10.29 -13.07 -22.15
CA ILE A 6 9.02 -12.57 -21.62
C ILE A 6 8.77 -11.28 -22.41
N LYS A 7 7.80 -11.30 -23.33
CA LYS A 7 7.34 -10.13 -24.07
C LYS A 7 7.04 -9.04 -23.05
N ASP A 8 7.44 -7.80 -23.35
CA ASP A 8 7.18 -6.64 -22.50
C ASP A 8 5.75 -6.70 -21.92
N PRO A 9 5.58 -6.56 -20.60
CA PRO A 9 4.28 -6.67 -19.96
C PRO A 9 3.32 -5.59 -20.46
N ASP A 10 2.39 -5.96 -21.34
CA ASP A 10 1.46 -4.99 -21.92
C ASP A 10 0.31 -4.72 -20.95
N VAL A 11 0.42 -3.65 -20.18
CA VAL A 11 -0.66 -3.10 -19.34
C VAL A 11 -1.92 -2.82 -20.17
N ALA A 12 -1.78 -2.58 -21.48
CA ALA A 12 -2.94 -2.41 -22.38
C ALA A 12 -3.80 -3.67 -22.50
N ALA A 13 -3.32 -4.83 -22.06
CA ALA A 13 -4.10 -6.06 -22.00
C ALA A 13 -5.03 -6.14 -20.77
N ILE A 14 -4.90 -5.25 -19.78
CA ILE A 14 -5.83 -5.20 -18.65
C ILE A 14 -7.08 -4.43 -19.06
N HIS A 15 -8.23 -5.09 -19.00
CA HIS A 15 -9.50 -4.41 -19.20
C HIS A 15 -9.82 -3.51 -17.99
N PHE A 16 -10.10 -2.24 -18.29
CA PHE A 16 -10.63 -1.26 -17.35
C PHE A 16 -12.00 -0.81 -17.85
N SER A 17 -12.99 -0.79 -16.96
CA SER A 17 -14.28 -0.18 -17.26
C SER A 17 -14.07 1.32 -17.55
N PRO A 18 -14.71 1.86 -18.60
CA PRO A 18 -14.62 3.28 -18.92
C PRO A 18 -15.19 4.10 -17.77
N VAL A 19 -14.52 5.21 -17.47
CA VAL A 19 -14.98 6.20 -16.48
C VAL A 19 -15.58 7.37 -17.27
N GLU A 20 -16.87 7.33 -17.58
CA GLU A 20 -17.54 8.40 -18.33
C GLU A 20 -18.03 9.51 -17.39
N ASP A 21 -17.21 10.53 -17.17
CA ASP A 21 -17.58 11.80 -16.51
C ASP A 21 -18.25 11.70 -15.12
N LYS A 22 -18.50 12.86 -14.51
CA LYS A 22 -19.08 13.00 -13.14
C LYS A 22 -20.47 12.36 -12.93
N HIS A 23 -21.08 11.79 -13.97
CA HIS A 23 -22.41 11.18 -13.93
C HIS A 23 -22.40 9.68 -14.25
N SER A 24 -21.23 9.06 -14.45
CA SER A 24 -21.15 7.60 -14.58
C SER A 24 -21.70 6.93 -13.32
N PRO A 25 -22.51 5.84 -13.47
CA PRO A 25 -22.83 5.00 -12.34
C PRO A 25 -21.54 4.49 -11.70
N MET A 26 -21.55 4.40 -10.36
CA MET A 26 -20.43 3.84 -9.61
C MET A 26 -20.07 2.47 -10.21
N ILE A 27 -18.79 2.23 -10.47
CA ILE A 27 -18.31 1.00 -11.11
C ILE A 27 -18.78 -0.21 -10.28
N ASP A 28 -19.47 -1.15 -10.93
CA ASP A 28 -19.79 -2.43 -10.31
C ASP A 28 -18.54 -3.31 -10.31
N PHE A 29 -17.82 -3.31 -9.19
CA PHE A 29 -16.63 -4.13 -9.04
C PHE A 29 -16.93 -5.63 -9.05
N ALA A 30 -18.15 -6.06 -8.75
CA ALA A 30 -18.51 -7.47 -8.83
C ALA A 30 -18.62 -7.93 -10.28
N GLU A 31 -19.31 -7.16 -11.10
CA GLU A 31 -19.43 -7.47 -12.52
C GLU A 31 -18.08 -7.38 -13.23
N LEU A 32 -17.29 -6.34 -12.95
CA LEU A 32 -15.96 -6.19 -13.55
C LEU A 32 -15.03 -7.36 -13.20
N ASP A 33 -15.00 -7.78 -11.94
CA ASP A 33 -14.18 -8.91 -11.48
C ASP A 33 -14.66 -10.24 -12.06
N TYR A 34 -15.99 -10.42 -12.20
CA TYR A 34 -16.57 -11.61 -12.80
C TYR A 34 -16.25 -11.72 -14.30
N GLN A 35 -16.43 -10.63 -15.05
CA GLN A 35 -16.22 -10.61 -16.51
C GLN A 35 -14.73 -10.56 -16.88
N HIS A 36 -13.92 -9.87 -16.08
CA HIS A 36 -12.52 -9.57 -16.38
C HIS A 36 -11.61 -9.80 -15.16
N PRO A 37 -11.52 -11.04 -14.65
CA PRO A 37 -10.61 -11.38 -13.56
C PRO A 37 -9.16 -11.17 -14.00
N LEU A 38 -8.30 -10.76 -13.05
CA LEU A 38 -6.88 -10.56 -13.34
C LEU A 38 -6.17 -11.91 -13.50
N THR A 39 -5.65 -12.15 -14.70
CA THR A 39 -4.82 -13.32 -15.00
C THR A 39 -3.44 -13.21 -14.33
N LEU A 40 -2.73 -14.33 -14.21
CA LEU A 40 -1.36 -14.34 -13.70
C LEU A 40 -0.43 -13.45 -14.54
N ALA A 41 -0.51 -13.52 -15.87
CA ALA A 41 0.30 -12.70 -16.76
C ALA A 41 0.03 -11.19 -16.57
N GLN A 42 -1.24 -10.81 -16.36
CA GLN A 42 -1.61 -9.42 -16.03
C GLN A 42 -1.17 -9.00 -14.63
N ARG A 43 -1.10 -9.91 -13.66
CA ARG A 43 -0.57 -9.58 -12.32
C ARG A 43 0.95 -9.41 -12.35
N LEU A 44 1.64 -10.22 -13.15
CA LEU A 44 3.08 -10.12 -13.39
C LEU A 44 3.46 -8.85 -14.17
N SER A 45 2.56 -8.30 -14.97
CA SER A 45 2.80 -7.04 -15.69
C SER A 45 2.72 -5.79 -14.82
N LEU A 46 2.19 -5.89 -13.60
CA LEU A 46 2.01 -4.76 -12.69
C LEU A 46 3.30 -4.46 -11.91
N THR A 47 4.25 -3.78 -12.55
CA THR A 47 5.45 -3.26 -11.90
C THR A 47 5.18 -1.97 -11.13
N SER A 48 6.14 -1.52 -10.30
CA SER A 48 6.05 -0.21 -9.62
C SER A 48 5.78 0.92 -10.62
N GLU A 49 6.57 0.98 -11.69
CA GLU A 49 6.48 2.01 -12.71
C GLU A 49 5.09 2.02 -13.39
N VAL A 50 4.55 0.84 -13.68
CA VAL A 50 3.20 0.70 -14.23
C VAL A 50 2.17 1.27 -13.28
N LEU A 51 2.19 0.85 -12.01
CA LEU A 51 1.20 1.25 -11.01
C LEU A 51 1.18 2.76 -10.77
N GLN A 52 2.35 3.40 -10.78
CA GLN A 52 2.48 4.84 -10.61
C GLN A 52 1.90 5.66 -11.77
N ASN A 53 1.84 5.06 -12.96
CA ASN A 53 1.32 5.70 -14.16
C ASN A 53 -0.19 5.48 -14.35
N LEU A 54 -0.83 4.64 -13.55
CA LEU A 54 -2.28 4.45 -13.58
C LEU A 54 -3.04 5.62 -12.93
N SER A 55 -4.26 5.86 -13.40
CA SER A 55 -5.20 6.77 -12.71
C SER A 55 -5.68 6.16 -11.39
N GLN A 56 -6.28 6.98 -10.52
CA GLN A 56 -6.84 6.48 -9.27
C GLN A 56 -7.95 5.46 -9.52
N GLU A 57 -8.77 5.68 -10.54
CA GLU A 57 -9.88 4.80 -10.92
C GLU A 57 -9.37 3.46 -11.44
N HIS A 58 -8.29 3.45 -12.23
CA HIS A 58 -7.65 2.22 -12.66
C HIS A 58 -7.07 1.46 -11.45
N LEU A 59 -6.44 2.14 -10.50
CA LEU A 59 -5.94 1.51 -9.27
C LEU A 59 -7.07 0.96 -8.40
N ASP A 60 -8.20 1.65 -8.32
CA ASP A 60 -9.39 1.18 -7.59
C ASP A 60 -9.94 -0.11 -8.24
N GLN A 61 -10.05 -0.12 -9.57
CA GLN A 61 -10.47 -1.30 -10.34
C GLN A 61 -9.49 -2.47 -10.22
N LEU A 62 -8.17 -2.22 -10.19
CA LEU A 62 -7.18 -3.26 -9.92
C LEU A 62 -7.36 -3.80 -8.50
N TYR A 63 -7.35 -2.92 -7.51
CA TYR A 63 -7.41 -3.29 -6.10
C TYR A 63 -8.67 -4.12 -5.79
N ALA A 64 -9.82 -3.74 -6.34
CA ALA A 64 -11.07 -4.46 -6.15
C ALA A 64 -11.05 -5.91 -6.69
N ARG A 65 -10.25 -6.18 -7.72
CA ARG A 65 -10.05 -7.52 -8.32
C ARG A 65 -8.96 -8.35 -7.65
N LEU A 66 -8.09 -7.72 -6.86
CA LEU A 66 -7.08 -8.45 -6.10
C LEU A 66 -7.71 -9.14 -4.89
N THR A 67 -7.12 -10.28 -4.53
CA THR A 67 -7.36 -10.94 -3.25
C THR A 67 -6.41 -10.40 -2.18
N ALA A 68 -6.71 -10.67 -0.91
CA ALA A 68 -5.82 -10.33 0.20
C ALA A 68 -4.44 -10.99 0.04
N GLY A 69 -4.42 -12.27 -0.37
CA GLY A 69 -3.23 -13.09 -0.45
C GLY A 69 -2.77 -13.62 0.91
N SER A 70 -1.53 -14.09 0.94
CA SER A 70 -0.84 -14.47 2.17
C SER A 70 -0.54 -13.24 3.02
N LEU A 71 -0.50 -13.41 4.34
CA LEU A 71 0.06 -12.39 5.22
C LEU A 71 1.56 -12.23 4.93
N PRO A 72 2.05 -11.00 4.71
CA PRO A 72 3.47 -10.74 4.51
C PRO A 72 4.26 -11.05 5.79
N ASP A 73 5.53 -11.42 5.61
CA ASP A 73 6.47 -11.70 6.70
C ASP A 73 7.87 -11.21 6.32
N GLY A 74 8.55 -10.56 7.27
CA GLY A 74 9.86 -9.96 7.07
C GLY A 74 9.83 -8.57 6.46
N GLU A 75 10.96 -8.16 5.89
CA GLU A 75 11.18 -6.79 5.40
C GLU A 75 10.68 -6.60 3.97
N PHE A 76 9.95 -5.50 3.75
CA PHE A 76 9.49 -5.07 2.43
C PHE A 76 9.82 -3.60 2.21
N GLN A 77 10.44 -3.26 1.07
CA GLN A 77 10.65 -1.89 0.61
C GLN A 77 9.33 -1.23 0.24
N GLY A 78 9.16 0.02 0.61
CA GLY A 78 7.94 0.79 0.36
C GLY A 78 8.14 1.87 -0.68
N GLU A 79 7.09 2.12 -1.47
CA GLU A 79 6.96 3.29 -2.31
C GLU A 79 5.53 3.83 -2.24
N ALA A 80 5.35 5.05 -1.75
CA ALA A 80 4.04 5.72 -1.72
C ALA A 80 3.90 6.56 -2.99
N PHE A 81 2.69 6.62 -3.56
CA PHE A 81 2.47 7.38 -4.78
C PHE A 81 1.04 7.90 -4.90
N LEU A 82 0.92 9.06 -5.55
CA LEU A 82 -0.34 9.67 -5.96
C LEU A 82 -0.45 9.58 -7.49
N PRO A 83 -1.57 9.08 -8.04
CA PRO A 83 -1.80 9.03 -9.47
C PRO A 83 -1.62 10.39 -10.15
N GLN A 84 -1.14 10.39 -11.39
CA GLN A 84 -0.73 11.61 -12.12
C GLN A 84 -1.79 12.73 -12.12
N HIS A 85 -3.09 12.39 -12.14
CA HIS A 85 -4.20 13.35 -12.16
C HIS A 85 -4.63 13.87 -10.77
N HIS A 86 -4.08 13.34 -9.67
CA HIS A 86 -4.41 13.73 -8.29
C HIS A 86 -3.30 14.51 -7.57
N ARG A 87 -2.26 14.99 -8.25
CA ARG A 87 -1.24 15.84 -7.59
C ARG A 87 -1.82 17.14 -6.98
N LYS A 88 -2.93 17.67 -7.55
CA LYS A 88 -3.69 18.80 -6.98
C LYS A 88 -4.45 18.46 -5.67
N HIS A 89 -4.48 17.20 -5.26
CA HIS A 89 -5.17 16.71 -4.05
C HIS A 89 -4.30 16.73 -2.79
N LEU A 90 -2.99 17.01 -2.92
CA LEU A 90 -2.08 17.19 -1.79
C LEU A 90 -2.56 18.29 -0.84
N THR A 91 -3.10 19.39 -1.37
CA THR A 91 -3.69 20.48 -0.58
C THR A 91 -4.82 19.99 0.32
N ARG A 92 -5.57 18.97 -0.11
CA ARG A 92 -6.65 18.37 0.67
C ARG A 92 -6.11 17.42 1.75
N VAL A 93 -5.06 16.66 1.48
CA VAL A 93 -4.34 15.86 2.50
C VAL A 93 -3.91 16.77 3.65
N TRP A 94 -3.24 17.89 3.35
CA TRP A 94 -2.78 18.85 4.36
C TRP A 94 -3.93 19.48 5.17
N GLN A 95 -5.05 19.81 4.52
CA GLN A 95 -6.25 20.30 5.20
C GLN A 95 -6.85 19.25 6.15
N ILE A 96 -6.89 17.98 5.75
CA ILE A 96 -7.45 16.91 6.60
C ILE A 96 -6.49 16.57 7.77
N LEU A 97 -5.18 16.71 7.59
CA LEU A 97 -4.19 16.61 8.66
C LEU A 97 -4.23 17.79 9.66
N GLY A 98 -5.17 18.73 9.55
CA GLY A 98 -5.32 19.87 10.47
C GLY A 98 -4.22 20.92 10.36
N LEU A 99 -3.36 20.83 9.35
CA LEU A 99 -2.30 21.79 9.08
C LEU A 99 -2.89 22.96 8.28
N VAL A 100 -3.49 23.92 8.99
CA VAL A 100 -3.99 25.16 8.40
C VAL A 100 -2.81 25.91 7.74
N VAL A 101 -2.87 25.98 6.41
CA VAL A 101 -1.90 26.74 5.60
C VAL A 101 -2.20 28.22 5.76
N SER A 102 -1.40 28.92 6.57
CA SER A 102 -1.34 30.39 6.53
C SER A 102 -0.53 30.83 5.31
N SER A 103 -0.78 32.03 4.77
CA SER A 103 -0.05 32.56 3.59
C SER A 103 1.47 32.66 3.79
N GLN A 104 1.97 32.59 5.03
CA GLN A 104 3.41 32.59 5.34
C GLN A 104 4.08 31.21 5.23
N THR A 105 3.31 30.12 5.17
CA THR A 105 3.85 28.74 5.13
C THR A 105 3.86 28.13 3.73
N GLU A 106 3.30 28.81 2.73
CA GLU A 106 3.17 28.33 1.35
C GLU A 106 4.51 28.03 0.66
N ASN A 107 5.56 28.79 0.98
CA ASN A 107 6.93 28.55 0.47
C ASN A 107 7.58 27.31 1.09
N ILE A 108 7.19 26.92 2.30
CA ILE A 108 7.69 25.74 3.00
C ILE A 108 7.02 24.49 2.42
N TYR A 109 5.71 24.57 2.15
CA TYR A 109 4.97 23.48 1.49
C TYR A 109 5.50 23.14 0.11
N ARG A 110 5.86 24.13 -0.73
CA ARG A 110 6.48 23.87 -2.05
C ARG A 110 7.84 23.17 -1.97
N ARG A 111 8.56 23.27 -0.84
CA ARG A 111 9.81 22.53 -0.59
C ARG A 111 9.57 21.12 -0.04
N LEU A 112 8.41 20.88 0.55
CA LEU A 112 7.97 19.60 1.12
C LEU A 112 7.13 18.76 0.14
N GLU A 113 6.60 19.37 -0.91
CA GLU A 113 5.79 18.71 -1.93
C GLU A 113 6.63 17.62 -2.63
N GLY A 114 6.34 16.36 -2.31
CA GLY A 114 7.04 15.17 -2.80
C GLY A 114 7.93 14.47 -1.76
N ARG A 115 8.63 15.22 -0.89
CA ARG A 115 9.65 14.63 0.00
C ARG A 115 9.12 13.86 1.21
N TRP A 116 7.86 14.08 1.60
CA TRP A 116 7.27 13.34 2.73
C TRP A 116 6.98 11.88 2.39
N MET A 117 6.76 11.57 1.10
CA MET A 117 6.56 10.20 0.62
C MET A 117 7.89 9.44 0.67
N ASP A 118 8.99 10.13 0.40
CA ASP A 118 10.35 9.60 0.48
C ASP A 118 10.81 9.29 1.92
N LEU A 119 10.17 9.87 2.94
CA LEU A 119 10.42 9.51 4.34
C LEU A 119 10.12 8.05 4.59
N TRP A 120 9.04 7.54 4.00
CA TRP A 120 8.58 6.19 4.26
C TRP A 120 9.32 5.22 3.34
N GLN A 121 10.09 4.32 3.94
CA GLN A 121 10.98 3.39 3.21
C GLN A 121 10.43 1.96 3.14
N GLY A 122 9.28 1.70 3.77
CA GLY A 122 8.63 0.40 3.77
C GLY A 122 8.23 -0.10 5.15
N LYS A 123 8.08 -1.42 5.27
CA LYS A 123 7.52 -2.09 6.45
C LYS A 123 8.31 -3.35 6.79
N VAL A 124 8.31 -3.70 8.07
CA VAL A 124 8.83 -4.95 8.62
C VAL A 124 7.66 -5.67 9.27
N PHE A 125 7.26 -6.80 8.69
CA PHE A 125 6.11 -7.58 9.12
C PHE A 125 6.54 -8.75 9.99
N ASP A 126 5.78 -9.04 11.03
CA ASP A 126 5.87 -10.26 11.83
C ASP A 126 4.54 -10.99 11.72
N ARG A 127 4.48 -12.00 10.85
CA ARG A 127 3.26 -12.77 10.57
C ARG A 127 2.77 -13.52 11.80
N GLN A 128 3.68 -14.05 12.61
CA GLN A 128 3.33 -14.85 13.79
C GLN A 128 2.68 -13.98 14.86
N LYS A 129 3.27 -12.81 15.13
CA LYS A 129 2.73 -11.85 16.11
C LYS A 129 1.64 -10.95 15.55
N LYS A 130 1.34 -11.04 14.24
CA LYS A 130 0.28 -10.29 13.57
C LYS A 130 0.44 -8.77 13.77
N PHE A 131 1.66 -8.26 13.59
CA PHE A 131 1.92 -6.83 13.63
C PHE A 131 3.05 -6.46 12.67
N LEU A 132 3.27 -5.17 12.49
CA LEU A 132 4.41 -4.64 11.74
C LEU A 132 4.91 -3.35 12.38
N GLN A 133 6.08 -2.91 11.91
CA GLN A 133 6.55 -1.55 12.09
C GLN A 133 7.02 -0.97 10.75
N ASN A 134 6.98 0.35 10.62
CA ASN A 134 7.39 1.08 9.43
C ASN A 134 8.87 1.45 9.50
N ARG A 135 9.56 1.36 8.37
CA ARG A 135 10.89 1.95 8.18
C ARG A 135 10.75 3.37 7.68
N VAL A 136 11.44 4.29 8.34
CA VAL A 136 11.42 5.71 8.01
C VAL A 136 12.86 6.20 7.89
N ASP A 137 13.14 7.03 6.88
CA ASP A 137 14.40 7.75 6.78
C ASP A 137 14.50 8.75 7.92
N LEU A 138 15.16 8.36 9.01
CA LEU A 138 15.28 9.21 10.18
C LEU A 138 16.11 10.47 9.89
N LYS A 139 17.05 10.43 8.95
CA LYS A 139 17.83 11.62 8.60
C LYS A 139 16.92 12.66 7.95
N LEU A 140 16.14 12.24 6.96
CA LEU A 140 15.15 13.11 6.33
C LEU A 140 14.07 13.55 7.32
N ALA A 141 13.65 12.68 8.25
CA ALA A 141 12.73 13.04 9.31
C ALA A 141 13.30 14.15 10.20
N HIS A 142 14.61 14.11 10.53
CA HIS A 142 15.27 15.15 11.33
C HIS A 142 15.32 16.49 10.58
N ASP A 143 15.51 16.46 9.26
CA ASP A 143 15.53 17.67 8.42
C ASP A 143 14.17 18.39 8.41
N ILE A 144 13.06 17.64 8.51
CA ILE A 144 11.71 18.22 8.49
C ILE A 144 11.08 18.38 9.88
N ALA A 145 11.64 17.76 10.92
CA ALA A 145 11.06 17.75 12.26
C ALA A 145 10.72 19.13 12.83
N PRO A 146 11.53 20.20 12.64
CA PRO A 146 11.18 21.54 13.11
C PRO A 146 9.85 22.07 12.57
N LEU A 147 9.40 21.56 11.42
CA LEU A 147 8.14 21.93 10.79
C LEU A 147 6.93 21.16 11.37
N MET A 148 7.19 20.06 12.08
CA MET A 148 6.16 19.22 12.71
C MET A 148 5.98 19.52 14.21
N GLY A 149 6.70 20.52 14.73
CA GLY A 149 6.60 21.00 16.11
C GLY A 149 7.70 20.50 17.05
N GLU A 150 7.82 21.15 18.19
CA GLU A 150 8.90 20.93 19.16
C GLU A 150 8.81 19.54 19.81
N GLN A 151 7.60 19.08 20.13
CA GLN A 151 7.37 17.75 20.71
C GLN A 151 7.84 16.63 19.77
N PHE A 152 7.49 16.71 18.48
CA PHE A 152 7.95 15.75 17.47
C PHE A 152 9.46 15.79 17.31
N THR A 153 10.02 17.01 17.22
CA THR A 153 11.47 17.22 17.11
C THR A 153 12.24 16.59 18.26
N HIS A 154 11.74 16.75 19.49
CA HIS A 154 12.36 16.17 20.67
C HIS A 154 12.28 14.64 20.67
N ALA A 155 11.09 14.09 20.40
CA ALA A 155 10.89 12.64 20.34
C ALA A 155 11.81 11.99 19.30
N LEU A 156 11.93 12.59 18.12
CA LEU A 156 12.76 12.06 17.04
C LEU A 156 14.26 12.00 17.39
N ARG A 157 14.79 13.00 18.11
CA ARG A 157 16.21 13.05 18.54
C ARG A 157 16.60 11.95 19.52
N THR A 158 15.63 11.40 20.24
CA THR A 158 15.86 10.33 21.22
C THR A 158 15.85 8.93 20.60
N LEU A 159 15.53 8.82 19.31
CA LEU A 159 15.43 7.52 18.65
C LEU A 159 16.80 6.92 18.32
N PRO A 160 16.93 5.58 18.43
CA PRO A 160 18.00 4.84 17.77
C PRO A 160 18.04 5.10 16.26
N LYS A 161 19.22 4.96 15.64
CA LYS A 161 19.42 5.22 14.20
C LYS A 161 18.63 4.28 13.29
N ASP A 162 18.33 3.09 13.78
CA ASP A 162 17.62 1.99 13.13
C ASP A 162 16.19 1.83 13.67
N ALA A 163 15.68 2.84 14.37
CA ALA A 163 14.37 2.76 14.99
C ALA A 163 13.27 2.58 13.93
N LEU A 164 12.50 1.50 14.10
CA LEU A 164 11.25 1.30 13.38
C LEU A 164 10.16 2.14 14.06
N LEU A 165 9.27 2.73 13.26
CA LEU A 165 8.20 3.63 13.70
C LEU A 165 6.82 3.05 13.46
N PHE A 166 5.81 3.61 14.12
CA PHE A 166 4.41 3.37 13.80
C PHE A 166 4.07 1.87 13.81
N PRO A 167 4.14 1.21 14.98
CA PRO A 167 3.67 -0.16 15.08
C PRO A 167 2.18 -0.23 14.70
N ALA A 168 1.77 -1.30 14.04
CA ALA A 168 0.38 -1.52 13.66
C ALA A 168 0.02 -2.99 13.76
N LYS A 169 -1.23 -3.28 14.14
CA LYS A 169 -1.79 -4.63 14.08
C LYS A 169 -2.03 -5.02 12.63
N MET A 170 -1.81 -6.30 12.34
CA MET A 170 -2.02 -6.88 11.03
C MET A 170 -3.08 -7.99 11.13
N TYR A 171 -4.20 -7.84 10.44
CA TYR A 171 -5.27 -8.85 10.45
C TYR A 171 -6.12 -8.80 9.18
N CYS A 172 -6.90 -9.85 8.95
CA CYS A 172 -7.84 -9.92 7.85
C CYS A 172 -9.13 -9.18 8.21
N GLY A 173 -9.61 -8.30 7.33
CA GLY A 173 -10.84 -7.56 7.56
C GLY A 173 -11.40 -6.93 6.29
N GLN A 174 -12.62 -6.40 6.40
CA GLN A 174 -13.34 -5.85 5.25
C GLN A 174 -12.66 -4.61 4.68
N SER A 175 -12.51 -4.55 3.35
CA SER A 175 -11.97 -3.36 2.68
C SER A 175 -12.95 -2.19 2.70
N LYS A 176 -12.43 -0.97 2.83
CA LYS A 176 -13.19 0.27 2.68
C LYS A 176 -13.53 0.60 1.23
N LEU A 177 -12.75 0.11 0.26
CA LEU A 177 -13.02 0.31 -1.17
C LEU A 177 -14.11 -0.65 -1.66
N ASP A 178 -13.99 -1.92 -1.27
CA ASP A 178 -14.85 -3.00 -1.76
C ASP A 178 -15.11 -4.04 -0.66
N SER A 179 -16.27 -3.93 0.00
CA SER A 179 -16.65 -4.76 1.13
C SER A 179 -17.07 -6.19 0.76
N ARG A 180 -16.96 -6.59 -0.51
CA ARG A 180 -17.20 -7.99 -0.93
C ARG A 180 -16.02 -8.90 -0.58
N ARG A 181 -14.83 -8.32 -0.41
CA ARG A 181 -13.58 -9.05 -0.23
C ARG A 181 -12.78 -8.45 0.92
N GLU A 182 -12.14 -9.32 1.68
CA GLU A 182 -11.22 -8.90 2.71
C GLU A 182 -9.93 -8.33 2.12
N SER A 183 -9.29 -7.46 2.89
CA SER A 183 -7.91 -7.02 2.72
C SER A 183 -7.13 -7.38 3.98
N ILE A 184 -5.80 -7.37 3.86
CA ILE A 184 -4.94 -7.34 5.03
C ILE A 184 -4.95 -5.91 5.56
N ILE A 185 -5.47 -5.73 6.77
CA ILE A 185 -5.61 -4.45 7.45
C ILE A 185 -4.38 -4.21 8.29
N LEU A 186 -3.79 -3.02 8.15
CA LEU A 186 -2.73 -2.52 9.03
C LEU A 186 -3.32 -1.39 9.88
N ASP A 187 -3.61 -1.71 11.13
CA ASP A 187 -4.39 -0.89 12.04
C ASP A 187 -3.50 -0.21 13.07
N TYR A 188 -3.34 1.11 12.93
CA TYR A 188 -2.54 1.94 13.83
C TYR A 188 -3.36 2.46 15.02
N ALA A 189 -4.70 2.39 14.94
CA ALA A 189 -5.56 3.00 15.94
C ALA A 189 -5.63 2.20 17.25
N TYR A 190 -5.39 0.88 17.19
CA TYR A 190 -5.58 -0.04 18.30
C TYR A 190 -4.31 -0.82 18.64
N ASN A 191 -3.36 -0.14 19.30
CA ASN A 191 -2.05 -0.69 19.66
C ASN A 191 -1.87 -0.97 21.16
N ASP A 192 -2.96 -1.08 21.93
CA ASP A 192 -2.92 -1.17 23.40
C ASP A 192 -2.14 -2.39 23.95
N ASP A 193 -1.94 -3.43 23.14
CA ASP A 193 -1.16 -4.65 23.40
C ASP A 193 0.25 -4.61 22.76
N LEU A 194 0.54 -3.61 21.92
CA LEU A 194 1.86 -3.38 21.33
C LEU A 194 2.71 -2.42 22.18
N GLN A 195 2.41 -2.27 23.47
CA GLN A 195 3.05 -1.30 24.37
C GLN A 195 4.58 -1.39 24.39
N GLN A 196 5.15 -2.59 24.22
CA GLN A 196 6.60 -2.78 24.16
C GLN A 196 7.25 -2.19 22.90
N TYR A 197 6.49 -1.97 21.83
CA TYR A 197 6.96 -1.40 20.55
C TYR A 197 6.51 0.05 20.36
N TYR A 198 5.49 0.48 21.10
CA TYR A 198 4.85 1.79 20.97
C TYR A 198 5.56 2.84 21.83
N ARG A 199 5.87 4.00 21.24
CA ARG A 199 6.38 5.18 21.94
C ARG A 199 5.40 6.33 21.83
N LYS A 200 4.92 6.77 22.98
CA LYS A 200 4.06 7.97 23.08
C LYS A 200 4.73 9.19 22.44
N GLY A 201 3.93 10.08 21.86
CA GLY A 201 4.40 11.27 21.17
C GLY A 201 4.67 11.02 19.69
N ILE A 202 5.64 10.15 19.34
CA ILE A 202 5.95 9.89 17.91
C ILE A 202 4.96 8.91 17.29
N ASP A 203 4.68 7.78 17.95
CA ASP A 203 3.76 6.77 17.40
C ASP A 203 2.29 7.18 17.57
N GLU A 204 2.00 8.14 18.46
CA GLU A 204 0.65 8.68 18.71
C GLU A 204 0.09 9.47 17.53
N ILE A 205 0.95 9.96 16.63
CA ILE A 205 0.52 10.77 15.47
C ILE A 205 -0.39 9.97 14.54
N VAL A 206 -0.17 8.66 14.41
CA VAL A 206 -0.91 7.82 13.46
C VAL A 206 -2.04 7.04 14.11
N ASP A 207 -2.15 7.04 15.44
CA ASP A 207 -3.11 6.24 16.17
C ASP A 207 -4.48 6.94 16.34
N ARG A 208 -5.31 6.42 17.25
CA ARG A 208 -6.66 6.93 17.56
C ARG A 208 -6.72 8.31 18.23
N ASN A 209 -5.60 8.82 18.72
CA ASN A 209 -5.48 10.16 19.32
C ASN A 209 -4.93 11.18 18.30
N GLY A 210 -4.36 10.70 17.19
CA GLY A 210 -3.81 11.53 16.13
C GLY A 210 -4.65 11.47 14.85
N LEU A 211 -4.08 10.86 13.83
CA LEU A 211 -4.59 10.88 12.46
C LEU A 211 -5.52 9.71 12.12
N HIS A 212 -5.66 8.72 13.00
CA HIS A 212 -6.50 7.53 12.77
C HIS A 212 -6.15 6.86 11.43
N ILE A 213 -4.87 6.58 11.24
CA ILE A 213 -4.38 5.94 10.01
C ILE A 213 -4.82 4.48 10.01
N ARG A 214 -5.26 4.04 8.84
CA ARG A 214 -5.50 2.64 8.51
C ARG A 214 -4.98 2.37 7.13
N ASP A 215 -4.12 1.37 7.01
CA ASP A 215 -3.74 0.86 5.70
C ASP A 215 -4.54 -0.40 5.37
N GLU A 216 -4.77 -0.62 4.08
CA GLU A 216 -5.30 -1.87 3.55
C GLU A 216 -4.42 -2.34 2.41
N ILE A 217 -3.92 -3.58 2.45
CA ILE A 217 -3.12 -4.15 1.38
C ILE A 217 -3.78 -5.40 0.78
N ARG A 218 -3.55 -5.58 -0.52
CA ARG A 218 -3.92 -6.77 -1.29
C ARG A 218 -2.73 -7.21 -2.14
N MET A 219 -2.56 -8.52 -2.28
CA MET A 219 -1.40 -9.09 -2.94
C MET A 219 -1.53 -8.99 -4.46
N ILE A 220 -0.56 -8.36 -5.14
CA ILE A 220 -0.42 -8.45 -6.60
C ILE A 220 0.21 -9.78 -6.97
N HIS A 221 1.26 -10.19 -6.29
CA HIS A 221 1.79 -11.54 -6.33
C HIS A 221 2.69 -11.74 -5.10
N PRO A 222 3.14 -12.96 -4.77
CA PRO A 222 4.06 -13.15 -3.67
C PRO A 222 5.26 -12.21 -3.80
N GLY A 223 5.43 -11.35 -2.81
CA GLY A 223 6.51 -10.37 -2.75
C GLY A 223 6.11 -8.96 -3.17
N LEU A 224 4.90 -8.74 -3.69
CA LEU A 224 4.40 -7.42 -4.07
C LEU A 224 2.94 -7.22 -3.66
N TYR A 225 2.69 -6.17 -2.88
CA TYR A 225 1.34 -5.80 -2.45
C TYR A 225 1.02 -4.38 -2.86
N LEU A 226 -0.22 -4.16 -3.32
CA LEU A 226 -0.81 -2.84 -3.50
C LEU A 226 -1.51 -2.44 -2.22
N GLY A 227 -1.25 -1.22 -1.76
CA GLY A 227 -1.72 -0.66 -0.51
C GLY A 227 -2.50 0.63 -0.69
N ARG A 228 -3.42 0.87 0.24
CA ARG A 228 -4.24 2.09 0.32
C ARG A 228 -4.18 2.62 1.74
N VAL A 229 -3.92 3.91 1.91
CA VAL A 229 -3.92 4.59 3.20
C VAL A 229 -5.23 5.35 3.36
N TYR A 230 -5.84 5.21 4.52
CA TYR A 230 -7.03 5.95 4.93
C TYR A 230 -6.76 6.75 6.18
N LEU A 231 -7.25 7.98 6.20
CA LEU A 231 -7.32 8.84 7.35
C LEU A 231 -8.77 8.90 7.84
N GLY A 232 -9.08 8.21 8.95
CA GLY A 232 -10.47 8.04 9.37
C GLY A 232 -11.30 7.37 8.26
N LYS A 233 -12.22 8.10 7.63
CA LYS A 233 -13.04 7.60 6.50
C LYS A 233 -12.56 8.05 5.12
N VAL A 234 -11.50 8.86 5.04
CA VAL A 234 -11.06 9.50 3.80
C VAL A 234 -9.87 8.73 3.23
N PHE A 235 -9.93 8.40 1.93
CA PHE A 235 -8.77 7.87 1.21
C PHE A 235 -7.69 8.94 1.06
N LEU A 236 -6.44 8.57 1.33
CA LEU A 236 -5.31 9.49 1.37
C LEU A 236 -4.35 9.29 0.19
N VAL A 237 -3.79 8.08 0.07
CA VAL A 237 -2.71 7.79 -0.88
C VAL A 237 -2.62 6.28 -1.14
N ASN A 238 -2.10 5.90 -2.31
CA ASN A 238 -1.73 4.51 -2.58
C ASN A 238 -0.26 4.30 -2.22
N PHE A 239 0.09 3.06 -1.95
CA PHE A 239 1.48 2.65 -1.80
C PHE A 239 1.67 1.24 -2.31
N MET A 240 2.91 0.83 -2.42
CA MET A 240 3.26 -0.57 -2.60
C MET A 240 4.31 -0.99 -1.60
N VAL A 241 4.29 -2.27 -1.24
CA VAL A 241 5.37 -2.90 -0.46
C VAL A 241 5.91 -4.10 -1.23
N MET A 242 7.22 -4.15 -1.38
CA MET A 242 7.92 -5.14 -2.21
C MET A 242 9.07 -5.82 -1.47
N ASN A 243 9.16 -7.14 -1.60
CA ASN A 243 10.31 -7.94 -1.20
C ASN A 243 10.91 -8.59 -2.47
N ALA A 244 11.93 -7.95 -3.03
CA ALA A 244 12.54 -8.37 -4.29
C ALA A 244 13.10 -9.80 -4.25
N LYS A 245 13.60 -10.25 -3.09
CA LYS A 245 14.10 -11.62 -2.92
C LYS A 245 12.95 -12.62 -3.04
N LEU A 246 11.83 -12.36 -2.36
CA LEU A 246 10.66 -13.23 -2.37
C LEU A 246 10.00 -13.24 -3.75
N THR A 247 9.89 -12.07 -4.40
CA THR A 247 9.44 -11.93 -5.79
C THR A 247 10.26 -12.82 -6.72
N LYS A 248 11.59 -12.70 -6.69
CA LYS A 248 12.48 -13.49 -7.55
C LYS A 248 12.33 -14.99 -7.35
N ILE A 249 12.30 -15.45 -6.09
CA ILE A 249 12.12 -16.87 -5.76
C ILE A 249 10.79 -17.39 -6.32
N TRP A 250 9.73 -16.59 -6.19
CA TRP A 250 8.41 -16.99 -6.67
C TRP A 250 8.33 -16.99 -8.21
N GLU A 251 8.90 -15.99 -8.89
CA GLU A 251 8.97 -15.94 -10.35
C GLU A 251 9.68 -17.18 -10.92
N GLU A 252 10.81 -17.58 -10.33
CA GLU A 252 11.53 -18.79 -10.70
C GLU A 252 10.65 -20.05 -10.54
N GLN A 253 9.89 -20.15 -9.46
CA GLN A 253 8.96 -21.27 -9.21
C GLN A 253 7.80 -21.31 -10.19
N VAL A 254 7.24 -20.15 -10.55
CA VAL A 254 6.15 -20.06 -11.53
C VAL A 254 6.63 -20.47 -12.92
N MET A 255 7.78 -19.96 -13.36
CA MET A 255 8.35 -20.32 -14.66
C MET A 255 8.61 -21.84 -14.77
N GLU A 256 9.06 -22.48 -13.69
CA GLU A 256 9.25 -23.93 -13.67
C GLU A 256 7.93 -24.71 -13.74
N ARG A 257 6.89 -24.22 -13.05
CA ARG A 257 5.53 -24.84 -13.07
C ARG A 257 4.84 -24.71 -14.43
N GLU A 258 4.95 -23.56 -15.08
CA GLU A 258 4.39 -23.34 -16.42
C GLU A 258 5.09 -24.19 -17.49
N ARG A 259 6.39 -24.48 -17.31
CA ARG A 259 7.12 -25.42 -18.18
C ARG A 259 6.74 -26.88 -17.95
N SER A 260 6.30 -27.23 -16.75
CA SER A 260 6.10 -28.63 -16.33
C SER A 260 4.63 -29.06 -16.22
N SER A 261 3.66 -28.14 -16.17
CA SER A 261 2.23 -28.48 -16.11
C SER A 261 1.33 -27.42 -16.77
N THR A 262 0.19 -27.86 -17.29
CA THR A 262 -0.90 -27.01 -17.82
C THR A 262 -1.82 -26.48 -16.71
N THR A 263 -1.46 -26.63 -15.44
CA THR A 263 -2.33 -26.29 -14.30
C THR A 263 -2.15 -24.84 -13.89
N GLN A 264 -3.26 -24.11 -13.79
CA GLN A 264 -3.31 -22.70 -13.42
C GLN A 264 -2.72 -22.49 -12.01
N THR A 265 -1.71 -21.63 -11.88
CA THR A 265 -1.11 -21.29 -10.58
C THR A 265 -2.13 -20.57 -9.69
N SER A 266 -2.49 -21.17 -8.56
CA SER A 266 -3.29 -20.52 -7.53
C SER A 266 -2.40 -19.76 -6.54
N PHE A 267 -2.91 -18.63 -6.04
CA PHE A 267 -2.28 -17.86 -4.97
C PHE A 267 -2.71 -18.42 -3.61
N GLN A 268 -1.77 -18.47 -2.65
CA GLN A 268 -2.10 -18.76 -1.26
C GLN A 268 -2.88 -17.59 -0.66
N GLU A 269 -3.94 -17.91 0.09
CA GLU A 269 -4.84 -16.94 0.72
C GLU A 269 -4.92 -17.22 2.23
N ASP A 270 -4.65 -16.20 3.05
CA ASP A 270 -4.80 -16.28 4.51
C ASP A 270 -6.12 -15.66 4.99
N CYS A 271 -6.64 -14.66 4.27
CA CYS A 271 -7.88 -13.94 4.61
C CYS A 271 -9.12 -14.49 3.91
N TRP A 272 -8.99 -15.59 3.18
CA TRP A 272 -10.13 -16.21 2.53
C TRP A 272 -10.01 -17.73 2.61
N THR A 273 -10.99 -18.36 3.25
CA THR A 273 -11.06 -19.83 3.43
C THR A 273 -11.94 -20.50 2.37
N GLY A 274 -12.64 -19.74 1.54
CA GLY A 274 -13.42 -20.28 0.43
C GLY A 274 -12.52 -20.70 -0.73
N ALA A 275 -12.95 -21.68 -1.52
CA ALA A 275 -12.23 -22.06 -2.74
C ALA A 275 -12.02 -20.82 -3.62
N SER A 276 -10.77 -20.58 -4.05
CA SER A 276 -10.48 -19.64 -5.12
C SER A 276 -11.36 -20.03 -6.29
N TYR A 277 -12.30 -19.17 -6.71
CA TYR A 277 -13.05 -19.38 -7.94
C TYR A 277 -12.09 -19.18 -9.11
N ASN A 278 -11.30 -20.22 -9.37
CA ASN A 278 -10.54 -20.36 -10.60
C ASN A 278 -11.46 -21.14 -11.56
N LYS A 279 -12.00 -20.42 -12.55
CA LYS A 279 -12.41 -21.04 -13.81
C LYS A 279 -11.31 -20.83 -14.83
#